data_AF-C7R7M5-F1
#
_entry.id   AF-C7R7M5-F1
#
_cell.length_a   1.000
_cell.length_b   1.000
_cell.length_c   1.000
_cell.angle_alpha   90.00
_cell.angle_beta   90.00
_cell.angle_gamma   90.00
#
_symmetry.space_group_name_H-M   'P 1'
#
loop_
_entity.id
_entity.type
_entity.pdbx_description
1 polymer ?
#
loop_
_entity_poly.entity_id
_entity_poly.type
_entity_poly.pdbx_seq_one_letter_code
_entity_poly.pdbx_strand_id
1 'polypeptide(L)' 'MNGLIGISIVIIGLPYFILGFIAYSNRKSTSSKFEAAGPWWALYPKNYNEFGKSLSLWGRLLLVLALLINIYLFIDR' A
#
# COMPACT_ATOMS: atom_id res chain seq x y z
N MET A 1 18.45 15.63 3.55
CA MET A 1 17.27 15.15 4.31
C MET A 1 15.94 15.35 3.59
N ASN A 2 15.51 16.59 3.25
CA ASN A 2 14.19 16.80 2.64
C ASN A 2 14.01 16.18 1.23
N GLY A 3 15.07 16.18 0.41
CA GLY A 3 15.05 15.52 -0.91
C GLY A 3 14.95 13.98 -0.84
N LEU A 4 15.63 13.34 0.12
CA LEU A 4 15.59 11.89 0.33
C LEU A 4 14.21 11.42 0.80
N ILE A 5 13.56 12.21 1.67
CA ILE A 5 12.18 11.95 2.09
C ILE A 5 11.23 12.05 0.90
N GLY A 6 11.33 13.10 0.07
CA GLY A 6 10.53 13.24 -1.15
C GLY A 6 10.69 12.07 -2.11
N ILE A 7 11.93 11.59 -2.32
CA ILE A 7 12.22 10.44 -3.18
C ILE A 7 11.58 9.15 -2.62
N SER A 8 11.66 8.92 -1.30
CA SER A 8 11.04 7.74 -0.68
C SER A 8 9.51 7.71 -0.83
N ILE A 9 8.86 8.87 -0.72
CA ILE A 9 7.40 9.02 -0.90
C ILE A 9 7.02 8.69 -2.33
N VAL A 10 7.79 9.13 -3.33
CA VAL A 10 7.50 8.85 -4.74
C VAL A 10 7.75 7.38 -5.07
N ILE A 11 8.90 6.82 -4.65
CA ILE A 11 9.29 5.44 -4.98
C ILE A 11 8.38 4.42 -4.32
N ILE A 12 7.86 4.67 -3.11
CA ILE A 12 7.02 3.71 -2.39
C ILE A 12 5.53 4.06 -2.48
N GLY A 13 5.20 5.34 -2.32
CA GLY A 13 3.80 5.80 -2.34
C GLY A 13 3.14 5.61 -3.69
N LEU A 14 3.85 5.86 -4.80
CA LEU A 14 3.27 5.77 -6.14
C LEU A 14 2.96 4.32 -6.54
N PRO A 15 3.87 3.34 -6.37
CA PRO A 15 3.54 1.93 -6.57
C PRO A 15 2.45 1.43 -5.61
N TYR A 16 2.44 1.88 -4.35
CA TYR A 16 1.40 1.50 -3.39
C TYR A 16 0.01 1.96 -3.85
N PHE A 17 -0.08 3.18 -4.38
CA PHE A 17 -1.33 3.72 -4.89
C PHE A 17 -1.82 2.99 -6.16
N ILE A 18 -0.89 2.68 -7.09
CA ILE A 18 -1.19 1.91 -8.30
C ILE A 18 -1.71 0.52 -7.95
N LEU A 19 -1.03 -0.18 -7.04
CA LEU A 19 -1.48 -1.50 -6.57
C LEU A 19 -2.87 -1.44 -5.93
N GLY A 20 -3.14 -0.39 -5.14
CA GLY A 20 -4.46 -0.17 -4.53
C GLY A 20 -5.56 0.06 -5.56
N PHE A 21 -5.28 0.83 -6.62
CA PHE A 21 -6.23 1.06 -7.70
C PHE A 21 -6.57 -0.24 -8.47
N ILE A 22 -5.56 -1.06 -8.76
CA ILE A 22 -5.75 -2.35 -9.43
C ILE A 22 -6.48 -3.34 -8.50
N ALA A 23 -6.14 -3.36 -7.21
CA ALA A 23 -6.82 -4.19 -6.22
C ALA A 23 -8.30 -3.80 -6.09
N TYR A 24 -8.61 -2.50 -6.04
CA TYR A 24 -9.98 -2.00 -5.99
C TYR A 24 -10.84 -2.46 -7.17
N SER A 25 -10.25 -2.52 -8.37
CA SER A 25 -10.90 -3.05 -9.57
C SER A 25 -11.19 -4.56 -9.49
N ASN A 26 -10.52 -5.26 -8.57
CA ASN A 26 -10.60 -6.70 -8.33
C ASN A 26 -11.30 -7.05 -6.98
N ARG A 27 -12.10 -6.12 -6.44
CA ARG A 27 -12.87 -6.37 -5.23
C ARG A 27 -13.98 -7.40 -5.46
N LYS A 28 -14.35 -8.16 -4.43
CA LYS A 28 -15.54 -9.01 -4.48
C LYS A 28 -16.81 -8.17 -4.51
N SER A 29 -17.84 -8.67 -5.19
CA SER A 29 -19.17 -8.03 -5.30
C SER A 29 -19.81 -7.76 -3.93
N THR A 30 -19.55 -8.63 -2.95
CA THR A 30 -20.12 -8.58 -1.59
C THR A 30 -19.36 -7.68 -0.61
N SER A 31 -18.21 -7.12 -0.99
CA SER A 31 -17.37 -6.32 -0.11
C SER A 31 -17.83 -4.86 -0.07
N SER A 32 -17.77 -4.22 1.11
CA SER A 32 -18.07 -2.79 1.22
C SER A 32 -17.07 -1.97 0.38
N LYS A 33 -17.58 -1.07 -0.48
CA LYS A 33 -16.74 -0.24 -1.36
C LYS A 33 -15.75 0.64 -0.57
N PHE A 34 -16.11 0.99 0.67
CA PHE A 34 -15.35 1.89 1.52
C PHE A 34 -14.08 1.25 2.08
N GLU A 35 -14.15 -0.01 2.53
CA GLU A 35 -12.96 -0.72 3.05
C GLU A 35 -11.95 -1.05 1.94
N ALA A 36 -12.42 -1.23 0.70
CA ALA A 36 -11.58 -1.62 -0.42
C ALA A 36 -10.82 -0.45 -1.11
N ALA A 37 -11.20 0.81 -0.82
CA ALA A 37 -10.67 2.01 -1.46
C ALA A 37 -9.84 2.92 -0.52
N GLY A 38 -9.73 2.56 0.76
CA GLY A 38 -8.99 3.37 1.74
C GLY A 38 -7.47 3.26 1.61
N PRO A 39 -6.70 4.16 2.28
CA PRO A 39 -5.24 4.08 2.33
C PRO A 39 -4.73 2.78 2.96
N TRP A 40 -5.59 2.08 3.71
CA TRP A 40 -5.33 0.80 4.36
C TRP A 40 -5.78 -0.42 3.54
N TRP A 41 -6.09 -0.25 2.26
CA TRP A 41 -6.62 -1.30 1.37
C TRP A 41 -5.86 -2.63 1.48
N ALA A 42 -4.53 -2.58 1.59
CA ALA A 42 -3.67 -3.75 1.68
C ALA A 42 -3.89 -4.61 2.95
N LEU A 43 -4.49 -4.03 4.00
CA LEU A 43 -4.80 -4.71 5.26
C LEU A 43 -6.11 -5.51 5.22
N TYR A 44 -6.91 -5.37 4.17
CA TYR A 44 -8.23 -6.01 4.05
C TYR A 44 -8.30 -7.02 2.89
N PRO A 45 -7.42 -8.04 2.82
CA PRO A 45 -7.38 -9.01 1.72
C PRO A 45 -8.71 -9.76 1.52
N LYS A 46 -9.49 -9.90 2.60
CA LYS A 46 -10.81 -10.57 2.58
C LYS A 46 -11.77 -9.95 1.55
N ASN A 47 -11.59 -8.66 1.26
CA ASN A 47 -12.46 -7.88 0.39
C ASN A 47 -12.19 -8.09 -1.11
N TYR A 48 -11.14 -8.82 -1.47
CA TYR A 48 -10.68 -9.00 -2.86
C TYR A 48 -10.73 -10.46 -3.32
N ASN A 49 -10.77 -10.67 -4.63
CA ASN A 49 -10.54 -11.97 -5.26
C ASN A 49 -9.07 -12.43 -5.09
N GLU A 50 -8.71 -13.61 -5.59
CA GLU A 50 -7.33 -14.14 -5.46
C GLU A 50 -6.25 -13.20 -6.03
N PHE A 51 -6.54 -12.52 -7.14
CA PHE A 51 -5.62 -11.55 -7.72
C PHE A 51 -5.45 -10.31 -6.82
N GLY A 52 -6.54 -9.70 -6.36
CA GLY A 52 -6.48 -8.57 -5.45
C GLY A 52 -5.92 -8.92 -4.06
N LYS A 53 -6.07 -10.16 -3.60
CA LYS A 53 -5.36 -10.67 -2.40
C LYS A 53 -3.85 -10.69 -2.60
N SER A 54 -3.38 -11.15 -3.75
CA SER A 54 -1.96 -11.10 -4.11
C SER A 54 -1.44 -9.66 -4.13
N LEU A 55 -2.18 -8.73 -4.75
CA LEU A 55 -1.84 -7.30 -4.72
C LEU A 55 -1.81 -6.74 -3.29
N SER A 56 -2.73 -7.16 -2.42
CA SER A 56 -2.76 -6.75 -1.01
C SER A 56 -1.53 -7.21 -0.23
N LEU A 57 -0.91 -8.34 -0.64
CA LEU A 57 0.35 -8.81 -0.06
C LEU A 57 1.51 -7.89 -0.47
N TRP A 58 1.59 -7.51 -1.74
CA TRP A 58 2.58 -6.54 -2.23
C TRP A 58 2.40 -5.16 -1.60
N GLY A 59 1.15 -4.71 -1.44
CA GLY A 59 0.85 -3.47 -0.72
C GLY A 59 1.33 -3.49 0.73
N ARG A 60 1.17 -4.63 1.43
CA ARG A 60 1.69 -4.81 2.79
C ARG A 60 3.22 -4.77 2.84
N LEU A 61 3.90 -5.42 1.90
CA LEU A 61 5.36 -5.36 1.81
C LEU A 61 5.86 -3.92 1.61
N LEU A 62 5.20 -3.15 0.75
CA LEU A 62 5.53 -1.73 0.56
C LEU A 62 5.31 -0.89 1.82
N LEU A 63 4.25 -1.15 2.59
CA LEU A 63 4.03 -0.47 3.88
C LEU A 63 5.13 -0.78 4.89
N VAL A 64 5.56 -2.04 4.99
CA VAL A 64 6.67 -2.44 5.87
C VAL A 64 7.96 -1.77 5.42
N LEU A 65 8.25 -1.76 4.12
CA LEU A 65 9.43 -1.09 3.58
C LEU A 65 9.40 0.42 3.85
N ALA A 66 8.25 1.07 3.68
CA ALA A 66 8.07 2.47 4.03
C ALA A 66 8.35 2.71 5.52
N LEU A 67 7.85 1.85 6.41
CA LEU A 67 8.09 1.96 7.85
C LEU A 67 9.58 1.83 8.18
N LEU A 68 10.27 0.85 7.61
CA LEU A 68 11.72 0.64 7.82
C LEU A 68 12.54 1.85 7.34
N ILE A 69 12.22 2.39 6.16
CA ILE A 69 12.91 3.59 5.65
C ILE A 69 12.63 4.80 6.55
N ASN A 70 11.40 4.99 7.02
CA ASN A 70 11.08 6.07 7.95
C ASN A 70 11.81 5.92 9.29
N ILE A 71 11.91 4.70 9.84
CA ILE A 71 12.68 4.41 11.05
C ILE A 71 14.17 4.73 10.82
N TYR A 72 14.75 4.27 9.72
CA TYR A 72 16.14 4.56 9.37
C TYR A 72 16.40 6.07 9.28
N LEU A 73 15.56 6.80 8.54
CA LEU A 73 15.68 8.25 8.39
C LEU A 73 15.46 9.03 9.70
N PHE A 74 14.78 8.43 10.68
CA PHE A 74 14.57 9.02 12.00
C PHE A 74 15.74 8.75 12.95
N ILE A 75 16.33 7.55 12.92
CA ILE A 75 17.49 7.18 13.76
C ILE A 75 18.78 7.85 13.27
N ASP A 76 18.95 8.03 11.97
CA ASP A 76 20.13 8.69 11.36
C ASP A 76 20.12 10.23 11.51
N ARG A 77 19.05 10.80 12.09
CA ARG A 77 18.94 12.22 12.46
C ARG A 77 19.24 12.44 13.93
#